data_AF-A0A3P8SXF7-F1
#
_entry.id   AF-A0A3P8SXF7-F1
#
_cell.length_a   1.000
_cell.length_b   1.000
_cell.length_c   1.000
_cell.angle_alpha   90.00
_cell.angle_beta   90.00
_cell.angle_gamma   90.00
#
_symmetry.space_group_name_H-M   'P 1'
#
loop_
_entity.id
_entity.type
_entity.pdbx_description
1 polymer ?
#
loop_
_entity_poly.entity_id
_entity_poly.type
_entity_poly.pdbx_seq_one_letter_code
_entity_poly.pdbx_strand_id
1 'polypeptide(L)'
;SIMSLISKTTQNMHSIFSCLFFSNKTVIYQSAGQCICHVYLPDTTFPADRVQQMQEVSKDLLVEVDIYMNKELKDLTVRVSVLEGSSESYIKLDFELLRIELREFEALVSQLKHSLNSSSPIFDSLHTEILNMTNIVNQLESYDQSNLLLIRYEFAKLQKKLKECQEENDIIEPDIGNCNHTGILSISKPVVIQLNAHLSPSYQYGGWGKDSKPLRGYESMYFYGAYNTPAATAFNLYSDYDKLILRSAFKTHSLSSSWRASGNNYIVHGNAVYYQHNSPFSMTKLNLTSSAFDYRVIPAASARFSYSYSADQNLDFSADEIGLWVMYASEESKGKMVLAKINEKSFGIENEWKTGVFKEVAGNAFMACGVMYVTRSVDLSNEEIFYAFDTKTGEEKQLSIPFQKFQQAYSNLHYNPTDQKLYMYNNGYYVTYNLLT
;
A
#
# COMPACT_ATOMS: atom_id res chain seq x y z
N SER A 1 54.06 5.93 -4.77
CA SER A 1 55.15 6.90 -5.01
C SER A 1 55.47 7.81 -3.82
N ILE A 2 55.53 7.27 -2.60
CA ILE A 2 56.12 7.95 -1.42
C ILE A 2 57.19 7.05 -0.75
N MET A 3 57.05 5.72 -0.86
CA MET A 3 58.10 4.76 -0.45
C MET A 3 59.36 4.73 -1.33
N SER A 4 59.37 5.32 -2.53
CA SER A 4 60.60 5.46 -3.34
C SER A 4 61.39 6.74 -3.05
N LEU A 5 60.85 7.65 -2.24
CA LEU A 5 61.55 8.86 -1.79
C LEU A 5 62.37 8.62 -0.52
N ILE A 6 62.01 7.64 0.32
CA ILE A 6 62.69 7.35 1.59
C ILE A 6 63.96 6.49 1.38
N SER A 7 64.01 5.70 0.31
CA SER A 7 65.21 4.91 -0.06
C SER A 7 66.36 5.74 -0.64
N LYS A 8 66.11 6.97 -1.10
CA LYS A 8 67.14 7.86 -1.68
C LYS A 8 67.80 8.78 -0.64
N THR A 9 67.21 8.93 0.55
CA THR A 9 67.74 9.78 1.62
C THR A 9 68.71 9.04 2.55
N THR A 10 68.63 7.72 2.64
CA THR A 10 69.56 6.89 3.44
C THR A 10 70.86 6.54 2.70
N GLN A 11 70.88 6.55 1.37
CA GLN A 11 72.12 6.35 0.58
C GLN A 11 73.01 7.61 0.50
N ASN A 12 72.48 8.81 0.76
CA ASN A 12 73.25 10.06 0.73
C ASN A 12 73.87 10.46 2.08
N MET A 13 73.52 9.82 3.20
CA MET A 13 74.20 10.07 4.48
C MET A 13 75.46 9.21 4.68
N HIS A 14 75.59 8.08 3.98
CA HIS A 14 76.82 7.27 4.05
C HIS A 14 77.98 7.83 3.19
N SER A 15 77.71 8.74 2.25
CA SER A 15 78.72 9.34 1.37
C SER A 15 79.22 10.72 1.82
N ILE A 16 78.69 11.28 2.91
CA ILE A 16 79.10 12.62 3.41
C ILE A 16 80.02 12.52 4.66
N PHE A 17 80.14 11.36 5.29
CA PHE A 17 81.05 11.15 6.43
C PHE A 17 82.48 10.73 6.05
N SER A 18 82.82 10.64 4.75
CA SER A 18 84.12 10.16 4.25
C SER A 18 85.07 11.25 3.73
N CYS A 19 84.72 12.54 3.84
CA CYS A 19 85.61 13.63 3.49
C CYS A 19 85.49 14.75 4.53
N LEU A 20 86.65 15.28 4.94
CA LEU A 20 86.88 16.39 5.88
C LEU A 20 87.11 15.95 7.33
N PHE A 21 88.37 15.62 7.65
CA PHE A 21 89.22 16.36 8.60
C PHE A 21 90.48 15.50 8.94
N PHE A 22 91.40 15.41 7.98
CA PHE A 22 92.83 15.25 8.32
C PHE A 22 93.46 16.63 8.24
N SER A 23 93.91 17.19 9.37
CA SER A 23 95.21 17.88 9.37
C SER A 23 95.69 18.09 10.80
N ASN A 24 96.67 17.30 11.20
CA ASN A 24 97.78 17.81 12.00
C ASN A 24 98.98 16.88 11.75
N LYS A 25 99.85 17.29 10.82
CA LYS A 25 101.15 16.67 10.59
C LYS A 25 102.22 17.56 11.21
N THR A 26 102.95 17.06 12.19
CA THR A 26 104.19 17.67 12.68
C THR A 26 105.36 16.85 12.14
N VAL A 27 106.24 17.47 11.35
CA VAL A 27 107.44 16.83 10.79
C VAL A 27 108.65 17.32 11.58
N ILE A 28 109.36 16.40 12.24
CA ILE A 28 110.65 16.66 12.89
C ILE A 28 111.75 16.05 12.02
N TYR A 29 112.74 16.85 11.63
CA TYR A 29 113.88 16.41 10.83
C TYR A 29 114.93 15.73 11.70
N GLN A 30 115.32 14.50 11.34
CA GLN A 30 116.63 13.95 11.66
C GLN A 30 117.30 13.39 10.40
N SER A 31 118.59 13.65 10.31
CA SER A 31 119.49 13.42 9.19
C SER A 31 119.72 11.94 8.91
N ALA A 32 118.95 11.36 7.99
CA ALA A 32 119.32 10.26 7.08
C ALA A 32 118.06 9.71 6.36
N GLY A 33 117.56 10.44 5.37
CA GLY A 33 116.97 9.88 4.14
C GLY A 33 115.79 8.91 4.14
N GLN A 34 115.09 8.62 5.26
CA GLN A 34 113.95 7.68 5.25
C GLN A 34 112.75 8.19 6.06
N CYS A 35 111.62 8.46 5.41
CA CYS A 35 110.38 8.90 6.07
C CYS A 35 109.58 7.68 6.56
N ILE A 36 109.33 7.59 7.87
CA ILE A 36 108.37 6.64 8.47
C ILE A 36 107.20 7.46 9.01
N CYS A 37 105.97 7.12 8.60
CA CYS A 37 104.75 7.70 9.15
C CYS A 37 104.20 6.83 10.28
N HIS A 38 104.17 7.34 11.50
CA HIS A 38 103.31 6.80 12.57
C HIS A 38 101.95 7.49 12.51
N VAL A 39 100.89 6.72 12.31
CA VAL A 39 99.49 7.18 12.40
C VAL A 39 98.94 6.72 13.75
N TYR A 40 98.48 7.65 14.57
CA TYR A 40 97.79 7.38 15.82
C TYR A 40 96.28 7.53 15.56
N LEU A 41 95.51 6.45 15.73
CA LEU A 41 94.04 6.45 15.67
C LEU A 41 93.52 6.44 17.12
N PRO A 42 92.76 7.46 17.57
CA PRO A 42 92.08 7.38 18.86
C PRO A 42 90.89 6.41 18.76
N ASP A 43 90.71 5.56 19.77
CA ASP A 43 89.58 4.64 19.88
C ASP A 43 88.25 5.39 19.73
N THR A 44 87.50 5.09 18.67
CA THR A 44 86.12 5.56 18.53
C THR A 44 85.21 4.70 19.40
N THR A 45 84.79 5.23 20.55
CA THR A 45 83.80 4.67 21.48
C THR A 45 82.37 4.70 20.92
N PHE A 46 82.14 4.10 19.75
CA PHE A 46 80.78 3.86 19.26
C PHE A 46 80.27 2.54 19.84
N PRO A 47 79.19 2.53 20.67
CA PRO A 47 78.73 1.33 21.36
C PRO A 47 77.88 0.48 20.39
N ALA A 48 78.55 -0.17 19.44
CA ALA A 48 77.92 -1.00 18.42
C ALA A 48 77.00 -2.07 19.03
N ASP A 49 77.40 -2.65 20.15
CA ASP A 49 76.66 -3.70 20.87
C ASP A 49 75.29 -3.20 21.38
N ARG A 50 75.22 -1.95 21.84
CA ARG A 50 73.95 -1.34 22.29
C ARG A 50 73.04 -1.02 21.13
N VAL A 51 73.60 -0.58 20.00
CA VAL A 51 72.84 -0.31 18.78
C VAL A 51 72.28 -1.62 18.21
N GLN A 52 73.06 -2.70 18.26
CA GLN A 52 72.63 -4.03 17.81
C GLN A 52 71.51 -4.60 18.70
N GLN A 53 71.64 -4.51 20.03
CA GLN A 53 70.56 -4.88 20.95
C GLN A 53 69.28 -4.05 20.72
N MET A 54 69.43 -2.75 20.49
CA MET A 54 68.28 -1.88 20.23
C MET A 54 67.62 -2.22 18.89
N GLN A 55 68.39 -2.66 17.89
CA GLN A 55 67.86 -3.16 16.61
C GLN A 55 67.13 -4.50 16.75
N GLU A 56 67.62 -5.41 17.60
CA GLU A 56 66.93 -6.67 17.90
C GLU A 56 65.61 -6.44 18.64
N VAL A 57 65.62 -5.64 19.72
CA VAL A 57 64.40 -5.29 20.45
C VAL A 57 63.40 -4.55 19.56
N SER A 58 63.88 -3.65 18.68
CA SER A 58 63.01 -2.98 17.72
C SER A 58 62.40 -3.94 16.70
N LYS A 59 63.11 -5.00 16.29
CA LYS A 59 62.56 -6.02 15.39
C LYS A 59 61.49 -6.85 16.10
N ASP A 60 61.75 -7.27 17.32
CA ASP A 60 60.80 -8.08 18.09
C ASP A 60 59.52 -7.29 18.39
N LEU A 61 59.64 -6.00 18.76
CA LEU A 61 58.47 -5.13 18.94
C LEU A 61 57.66 -4.96 17.66
N LEU A 62 58.31 -4.85 16.49
CA LEU A 62 57.61 -4.72 15.21
C LEU A 62 56.81 -6.00 14.89
N VAL A 63 57.37 -7.16 15.20
CA VAL A 63 56.68 -8.45 15.02
C VAL A 63 55.50 -8.55 15.97
N GLU A 64 55.65 -8.14 17.23
CA GLU A 64 54.57 -8.20 18.23
C GLU A 64 53.42 -7.23 17.90
N VAL A 65 53.73 -6.02 17.44
CA VAL A 65 52.74 -5.05 16.96
C VAL A 65 52.02 -5.57 15.71
N ASP A 66 52.73 -6.21 14.77
CA ASP A 66 52.11 -6.79 13.58
C ASP A 66 51.18 -7.97 13.94
N ILE A 67 51.56 -8.79 14.92
CA ILE A 67 50.70 -9.86 15.44
C ILE A 67 49.44 -9.29 16.10
N TYR A 68 49.58 -8.26 16.94
CA TYR A 68 48.45 -7.61 17.62
C TYR A 68 47.49 -6.96 16.61
N MET A 69 48.03 -6.21 15.65
CA MET A 69 47.26 -5.55 14.58
C MET A 69 46.53 -6.58 13.72
N ASN A 70 47.18 -7.68 13.34
CA ASN A 70 46.54 -8.74 12.54
C ASN A 70 45.46 -9.50 13.32
N LYS A 71 45.59 -9.61 14.65
CA LYS A 71 44.57 -10.22 15.51
C LYS A 71 43.32 -9.33 15.58
N GLU A 72 43.48 -8.04 15.84
CA GLU A 72 42.39 -7.05 15.82
C GLU A 72 41.72 -6.97 14.45
N LEU A 73 42.51 -6.93 13.37
CA LEU A 73 41.97 -6.84 12.02
C LEU A 73 41.13 -8.07 11.65
N LYS A 74 41.53 -9.27 12.09
CA LYS A 74 40.73 -10.49 11.91
C LYS A 74 39.44 -10.46 12.73
N ASP A 75 39.47 -10.00 13.98
CA ASP A 75 38.26 -9.83 14.81
C ASP A 75 37.27 -8.85 14.15
N LEU A 76 37.79 -7.71 13.66
CA LEU A 76 36.98 -6.70 12.97
C LEU A 76 36.41 -7.22 11.65
N THR A 77 37.19 -7.98 10.88
CA THR A 77 36.74 -8.57 9.60
C THR A 77 35.63 -9.58 9.83
N VAL A 78 35.72 -10.38 10.89
CA VAL A 78 34.64 -11.32 11.29
C VAL A 78 33.38 -10.55 11.67
N ARG A 79 33.48 -9.50 12.50
CA ARG A 79 32.33 -8.66 12.88
C ARG A 79 31.66 -8.02 11.66
N VAL A 80 32.44 -7.47 10.72
CA VAL A 80 31.91 -6.83 9.50
C VAL A 80 31.23 -7.85 8.59
N SER A 81 31.80 -9.05 8.42
CA SER A 81 31.17 -10.11 7.60
C SER A 81 29.82 -10.59 8.16
N VAL A 82 29.64 -10.50 9.49
CA VAL A 82 28.37 -10.86 10.16
C VAL A 82 27.38 -9.68 10.14
N LEU A 83 27.89 -8.44 10.16
CA LEU A 83 27.14 -7.19 9.94
C LEU A 83 26.60 -7.05 8.51
N GLU A 84 27.03 -7.87 7.55
CA GLU A 84 26.48 -7.92 6.19
C GLU A 84 25.41 -9.03 6.02
N GLY A 85 25.12 -9.79 7.08
CA GLY A 85 24.12 -10.87 7.11
C GLY A 85 22.68 -10.45 7.46
N SER A 86 21.77 -11.42 7.63
CA SER A 86 20.36 -11.17 7.99
C SER A 86 20.21 -10.76 9.47
N SER A 87 19.08 -10.14 9.86
CA SER A 87 18.81 -9.72 11.26
C SER A 87 19.07 -10.82 12.34
N GLU A 88 19.02 -12.09 11.94
CA GLU A 88 19.24 -13.28 12.78
C GLU A 88 20.73 -13.48 13.14
N SER A 89 21.65 -13.04 12.27
CA SER A 89 23.09 -13.14 12.52
C SER A 89 23.58 -12.10 13.52
N TYR A 90 22.91 -10.95 13.66
CA TYR A 90 23.25 -9.91 14.64
C TYR A 90 22.89 -10.31 16.07
N ILE A 91 21.66 -10.77 16.31
CA ILE A 91 21.19 -11.17 17.64
C ILE A 91 22.03 -12.34 18.16
N LYS A 92 22.31 -13.32 17.29
CA LYS A 92 23.20 -14.43 17.61
C LYS A 92 24.64 -13.98 17.90
N LEU A 93 25.13 -12.96 17.20
CA LEU A 93 26.46 -12.40 17.43
C LEU A 93 26.55 -11.67 18.78
N ASP A 94 25.51 -10.93 19.19
CA ASP A 94 25.49 -10.22 20.47
C ASP A 94 25.51 -11.18 21.67
N PHE A 95 24.76 -12.28 21.61
CA PHE A 95 24.82 -13.32 22.65
C PHE A 95 26.16 -14.07 22.68
N GLU A 96 26.78 -14.30 21.51
CA GLU A 96 28.13 -14.87 21.43
C GLU A 96 29.20 -13.92 21.97
N LEU A 97 29.09 -12.61 21.71
CA LEU A 97 29.98 -11.59 22.27
C LEU A 97 29.88 -11.55 23.80
N LEU A 98 28.67 -11.58 24.35
CA LEU A 98 28.45 -11.66 25.81
C LEU A 98 29.06 -12.95 26.41
N ARG A 99 28.99 -14.09 25.70
CA ARG A 99 29.66 -15.33 26.14
C ARG A 99 31.18 -15.21 26.13
N ILE A 100 31.75 -14.53 25.13
CA ILE A 100 33.20 -14.29 25.04
C ILE A 100 33.65 -13.41 26.21
N GLU A 101 32.96 -12.29 26.45
CA GLU A 101 33.25 -11.38 27.57
C GLU A 101 33.15 -12.10 28.93
N LEU A 102 32.15 -12.96 29.12
CA LEU A 102 32.01 -13.77 30.35
C LEU A 102 33.17 -14.76 30.53
N ARG A 103 33.65 -15.40 29.45
CA ARG A 103 34.81 -16.31 29.50
C ARG A 103 36.13 -15.58 29.78
N GLU A 104 36.31 -14.39 29.19
CA GLU A 104 37.48 -13.56 29.47
C GLU A 104 37.48 -13.08 30.93
N PHE A 105 36.31 -12.70 31.44
CA PHE A 105 36.16 -12.34 32.84
C PHE A 105 36.45 -13.53 33.78
N GLU A 106 35.95 -14.72 33.47
CA GLU A 106 36.26 -15.95 34.22
C GLU A 106 37.77 -16.26 34.23
N ALA A 107 38.45 -16.10 33.09
CA ALA A 107 39.89 -16.31 32.97
C ALA A 107 40.69 -15.29 33.80
N LEU A 108 40.30 -14.02 33.78
CA LEU A 108 40.89 -12.96 34.60
C LEU A 108 40.72 -13.24 36.09
N VAL A 109 39.52 -13.63 36.52
CA VAL A 109 39.22 -14.01 37.91
C VAL A 109 40.06 -15.20 38.36
N SER A 110 40.22 -16.20 37.49
CA SER A 110 41.06 -17.37 37.75
C SER A 110 42.54 -17.02 37.86
N GLN A 111 43.06 -16.16 36.98
CA GLN A 111 44.45 -15.68 37.04
C GLN A 111 44.72 -14.87 38.32
N LEU A 112 43.80 -13.99 38.73
CA LEU A 112 43.92 -13.25 39.99
C LEU A 112 43.95 -14.19 41.20
N LYS A 113 43.06 -15.19 41.24
CA LYS A 113 43.02 -16.20 42.32
C LYS A 113 44.36 -16.93 42.45
N HIS A 114 44.95 -17.34 41.33
CA HIS A 114 46.27 -17.98 41.30
C HIS A 114 47.40 -17.05 41.72
N SER A 115 47.41 -15.80 41.25
CA SER A 115 48.47 -14.82 41.57
C SER A 115 48.49 -14.43 43.05
N LEU A 116 47.34 -14.39 43.71
CA LEU A 116 47.22 -14.00 45.11
C LEU A 116 47.43 -15.17 46.08
N ASN A 117 47.50 -16.41 45.56
CA ASN A 117 47.63 -17.66 46.33
C ASN A 117 46.68 -17.71 47.55
N SER A 118 45.47 -17.16 47.39
CA SER A 118 44.52 -16.96 48.47
C SER A 118 43.21 -17.69 48.18
N SER A 119 42.74 -18.48 49.14
CA SER A 119 41.40 -19.06 49.16
C SER A 119 40.41 -18.03 49.74
N SER A 120 40.29 -16.88 49.09
CA SER A 120 39.31 -15.86 49.49
C SER A 120 37.92 -16.27 49.01
N PRO A 121 36.89 -16.28 49.90
CA PRO A 121 35.52 -16.64 49.53
C PRO A 121 34.91 -15.69 48.48
N ILE A 122 35.53 -14.53 48.27
CA ILE A 122 35.16 -13.55 47.24
C ILE A 122 35.31 -14.14 45.83
N PHE A 123 36.37 -14.94 45.57
CA PHE A 123 36.58 -15.53 44.25
C PHE A 123 35.55 -16.62 43.92
N ASP A 124 35.10 -17.35 44.93
CA ASP A 124 34.09 -18.39 44.78
C ASP A 124 32.69 -17.77 44.58
N SER A 125 32.41 -16.65 45.27
CA SER A 125 31.22 -15.81 45.00
C SER A 125 31.22 -15.29 43.57
N LEU A 126 32.36 -14.78 43.10
CA LEU A 126 32.48 -14.20 41.76
C LEU A 126 32.32 -15.27 40.65
N HIS A 127 32.89 -16.47 40.84
CA HIS A 127 32.62 -17.60 39.94
C HIS A 127 31.14 -17.97 39.90
N THR A 128 30.46 -17.95 41.05
CA THR A 128 29.02 -18.25 41.13
C THR A 128 28.19 -17.20 40.39
N GLU A 129 28.55 -15.92 40.51
CA GLU A 129 27.90 -14.84 39.75
C GLU A 129 28.12 -14.97 38.25
N ILE A 130 29.32 -15.33 37.79
CA ILE A 130 29.63 -15.57 36.38
C ILE A 130 28.79 -16.73 35.81
N LEU A 131 28.64 -17.83 36.56
CA LEU A 131 27.80 -18.97 36.17
C LEU A 131 26.32 -18.57 36.09
N ASN A 132 25.82 -17.77 37.03
CA ASN A 132 24.46 -17.25 36.99
C ASN A 132 24.24 -16.34 35.77
N MET A 133 25.20 -15.46 35.48
CA MET A 133 25.14 -14.55 34.34
C MET A 133 25.18 -15.31 33.01
N THR A 134 25.99 -16.37 32.92
CA THR A 134 26.01 -17.29 31.77
C THR A 134 24.65 -17.96 31.55
N ASN A 135 24.00 -18.42 32.62
CA ASN A 135 22.66 -19.02 32.53
C ASN A 135 21.59 -18.00 32.09
N ILE A 136 21.65 -16.76 32.57
CA ILE A 136 20.74 -15.69 32.17
C ILE A 136 20.89 -15.37 30.67
N VAL A 137 22.12 -15.24 30.18
CA VAL A 137 22.42 -15.02 28.75
C VAL A 137 21.81 -16.13 27.89
N ASN A 138 21.96 -17.39 28.28
CA ASN A 138 21.37 -18.53 27.57
C ASN A 138 19.83 -18.52 27.59
N GLN A 139 19.21 -18.14 28.71
CA GLN A 139 17.75 -18.04 28.82
C GLN A 139 17.18 -16.91 27.96
N LEU A 140 17.86 -15.76 27.93
CA LEU A 140 17.47 -14.60 27.11
C LEU A 140 17.52 -14.94 25.62
N GLU A 141 18.58 -15.62 25.15
CA GLU A 141 18.69 -16.08 23.76
C GLU A 141 17.54 -17.03 23.38
N SER A 142 17.21 -17.98 24.26
CA SER A 142 16.12 -18.94 24.01
C SER A 142 14.74 -18.28 23.95
N TYR A 143 14.49 -17.28 24.80
CA TYR A 143 13.23 -16.54 24.81
C TYR A 143 13.08 -15.69 23.53
N ASP A 144 14.16 -15.04 23.11
CA ASP A 144 14.15 -14.17 21.94
C ASP A 144 14.02 -14.96 20.62
N GLN A 145 14.72 -16.10 20.49
CA GLN A 145 14.55 -17.03 19.38
C GLN A 145 13.09 -17.52 19.26
N SER A 146 12.45 -17.82 20.38
CA SER A 146 11.05 -18.30 20.41
C SER A 146 10.06 -17.21 19.97
N ASN A 147 10.25 -15.96 20.41
CA ASN A 147 9.41 -14.83 20.01
C ASN A 147 9.60 -14.47 18.53
N LEU A 148 10.82 -14.51 18.01
CA LEU A 148 11.11 -14.29 16.59
C LEU A 148 10.40 -15.31 15.69
N LEU A 149 10.37 -16.59 16.10
CA LEU A 149 9.63 -17.62 15.38
C LEU A 149 8.12 -17.35 15.37
N LEU A 150 7.56 -16.91 16.50
CA LEU A 150 6.13 -16.54 16.59
C LEU A 150 5.79 -15.34 15.69
N ILE A 151 6.62 -14.30 15.71
CA ILE A 151 6.45 -13.11 14.86
C ILE A 151 6.55 -13.50 13.38
N ARG A 152 7.51 -14.35 13.00
CA ARG A 152 7.62 -14.86 11.62
C ARG A 152 6.41 -15.68 11.21
N TYR A 153 5.88 -16.51 12.10
CA TYR A 153 4.66 -17.27 11.84
C TYR A 153 3.44 -16.36 11.61
N GLU A 154 3.22 -15.35 12.47
CA GLU A 154 2.14 -14.38 12.30
C GLU A 154 2.35 -13.51 11.04
N PHE A 155 3.59 -13.12 10.73
CA PHE A 155 3.90 -12.36 9.50
C PHE A 155 3.64 -13.21 8.25
N ALA A 156 4.05 -14.48 8.22
CA ALA A 156 3.76 -15.39 7.13
C ALA A 156 2.25 -15.62 6.95
N LYS A 157 1.49 -15.69 8.04
CA LYS A 157 0.02 -15.75 8.03
C LYS A 157 -0.61 -14.47 7.47
N LEU A 158 -0.08 -13.30 7.84
CA LEU A 158 -0.51 -12.01 7.27
C LEU A 158 -0.17 -11.90 5.78
N GLN A 159 1.03 -12.32 5.37
CA GLN A 159 1.44 -12.36 3.96
C GLN A 159 0.56 -13.31 3.15
N LYS A 160 0.22 -14.48 3.70
CA LYS A 160 -0.70 -15.42 3.06
C LYS A 160 -2.09 -14.80 2.88
N LYS A 161 -2.65 -14.18 3.91
CA LYS A 161 -3.93 -13.45 3.81
C LYS A 161 -3.89 -12.31 2.80
N LEU A 162 -2.78 -11.57 2.74
CA LEU A 162 -2.59 -10.50 1.76
C LEU A 162 -2.59 -11.06 0.34
N LYS A 163 -1.87 -12.15 0.11
CA LYS A 163 -1.81 -12.84 -1.18
C LYS A 163 -3.17 -13.40 -1.59
N GLU A 164 -3.90 -14.04 -0.67
CA GLU A 164 -5.28 -14.51 -0.90
C GLU A 164 -6.20 -13.34 -1.29
N CYS A 165 -6.11 -12.20 -0.60
CA CYS A 165 -6.88 -10.99 -0.93
C CYS A 165 -6.50 -10.40 -2.31
N GLN A 166 -5.23 -10.48 -2.69
CA GLN A 166 -4.75 -10.04 -4.01
C GLN A 166 -5.19 -10.99 -5.13
N GLU A 167 -5.21 -12.29 -4.88
CA GLU A 167 -5.69 -13.31 -5.84
C GLU A 167 -7.22 -13.32 -5.96
N GLU A 168 -7.97 -12.94 -4.91
CA GLU A 168 -9.42 -12.79 -4.96
C GLU A 168 -9.89 -11.50 -5.63
N ASN A 169 -9.08 -10.45 -5.60
CA ASN A 169 -9.28 -9.28 -6.42
C ASN A 169 -8.78 -9.59 -7.84
N ASP A 170 -9.63 -10.20 -8.66
CA ASP A 170 -9.51 -10.07 -10.12
C ASP A 170 -9.51 -8.56 -10.41
N ILE A 171 -8.31 -7.97 -10.57
CA ILE A 171 -8.15 -6.54 -10.85
C ILE A 171 -8.59 -6.33 -12.30
N ILE A 172 -9.89 -6.26 -12.49
CA ILE A 172 -10.49 -5.70 -13.68
C ILE A 172 -10.18 -4.20 -13.60
N GLU A 173 -9.16 -3.76 -14.32
CA GLU A 173 -8.95 -2.35 -14.59
C GLU A 173 -9.95 -1.94 -15.68
N PRO A 174 -10.98 -1.14 -15.37
CA PRO A 174 -11.90 -0.67 -16.39
C PRO A 174 -11.14 0.25 -17.35
N ASP A 175 -11.42 0.12 -18.66
CA ASP A 175 -10.88 1.01 -19.69
C ASP A 175 -11.68 2.33 -19.71
N ILE A 176 -11.45 3.15 -18.68
CA ILE A 176 -12.25 4.34 -18.39
C ILE A 176 -12.30 5.26 -19.60
N GLY A 177 -13.52 5.49 -20.11
CA GLY A 177 -13.79 6.40 -21.21
C GLY A 177 -13.70 5.76 -22.60
N ASN A 178 -13.37 4.47 -22.70
CA ASN A 178 -13.42 3.75 -23.96
C ASN A 178 -14.80 3.08 -24.15
N CYS A 179 -15.46 3.43 -25.27
CA CYS A 179 -16.72 2.83 -25.69
C CYS A 179 -16.57 2.15 -27.06
N ASN A 180 -15.59 1.25 -27.20
CA ASN A 180 -15.33 0.50 -28.44
C ASN A 180 -16.46 -0.47 -28.87
N HIS A 181 -17.66 -0.38 -28.26
CA HIS A 181 -18.87 -1.15 -28.59
C HIS A 181 -18.70 -2.69 -28.52
N THR A 182 -17.68 -3.18 -27.80
CA THR A 182 -17.48 -4.61 -27.51
C THR A 182 -18.53 -5.17 -26.55
N GLY A 183 -19.16 -4.29 -25.77
CA GLY A 183 -20.19 -4.64 -24.80
C GLY A 183 -19.60 -5.23 -23.52
N ILE A 184 -20.41 -5.31 -22.46
CA ILE A 184 -19.94 -5.89 -21.19
C ILE A 184 -19.61 -7.37 -21.41
N LEU A 185 -18.40 -7.78 -21.04
CA LEU A 185 -17.92 -9.16 -21.14
C LEU A 185 -18.09 -9.90 -19.80
N SER A 186 -17.76 -9.24 -18.70
CA SER A 186 -17.87 -9.81 -17.36
C SER A 186 -18.00 -8.72 -16.29
N ILE A 187 -18.49 -9.12 -15.12
CA ILE A 187 -18.64 -8.27 -13.94
C ILE A 187 -17.83 -8.91 -12.81
N SER A 188 -17.12 -8.10 -12.02
CA SER A 188 -16.35 -8.59 -10.87
C SER A 188 -17.24 -9.24 -9.80
N LYS A 189 -16.61 -9.86 -8.80
CA LYS A 189 -17.28 -10.15 -7.52
C LYS A 189 -17.75 -8.84 -6.84
N PRO A 190 -18.77 -8.90 -5.96
CA PRO A 190 -19.23 -7.74 -5.20
C PRO A 190 -18.13 -7.24 -4.27
N VAL A 191 -17.73 -5.99 -4.44
CA VAL A 191 -16.85 -5.30 -3.50
C VAL A 191 -17.73 -4.64 -2.45
N VAL A 192 -17.82 -5.27 -1.27
CA VAL A 192 -18.59 -4.74 -0.14
C VAL A 192 -17.75 -3.68 0.53
N ILE A 193 -18.26 -2.46 0.49
CA ILE A 193 -17.54 -1.30 0.99
C ILE A 193 -17.75 -1.16 2.48
N GLN A 194 -19.01 -1.02 2.91
CA GLN A 194 -19.39 -0.94 4.33
C GLN A 194 -20.91 -0.95 4.51
N LEU A 195 -21.34 -0.95 5.78
CA LEU A 195 -22.69 -0.57 6.20
C LEU A 195 -22.95 0.93 5.95
N ASN A 196 -24.20 1.28 5.71
CA ASN A 196 -24.64 2.62 5.34
C ASN A 196 -24.33 3.68 6.40
N ALA A 197 -24.53 4.95 6.02
CA ALA A 197 -24.27 6.09 6.89
C ALA A 197 -25.18 6.14 8.14
N HIS A 198 -26.27 5.36 8.19
CA HIS A 198 -27.13 5.23 9.36
C HIS A 198 -26.71 4.13 10.33
N LEU A 199 -25.65 3.36 10.03
CA LEU A 199 -25.20 2.24 10.87
C LEU A 199 -26.29 1.19 11.10
N SER A 200 -27.23 1.05 10.18
CA SER A 200 -28.36 0.15 10.38
C SER A 200 -28.84 -0.50 9.07
N PRO A 201 -29.03 -1.84 9.06
CA PRO A 201 -29.63 -2.55 7.95
C PRO A 201 -31.14 -2.26 7.81
N SER A 202 -31.77 -1.55 8.75
CA SER A 202 -33.18 -1.15 8.68
C SER A 202 -33.49 -0.16 7.56
N TYR A 203 -32.48 0.50 7.01
CA TYR A 203 -32.62 1.45 5.91
C TYR A 203 -32.50 0.71 4.58
N GLN A 204 -33.51 -0.09 4.28
CA GLN A 204 -33.48 -1.04 3.16
C GLN A 204 -33.64 -0.37 1.79
N TYR A 205 -34.33 0.77 1.75
CA TYR A 205 -34.71 1.46 0.52
C TYR A 205 -33.73 2.58 0.26
N GLY A 206 -33.00 2.57 -0.85
CA GLY A 206 -31.85 3.45 -0.94
C GLY A 206 -31.07 3.39 -2.24
N GLY A 207 -30.23 4.38 -2.40
CA GLY A 207 -29.21 4.47 -3.43
C GLY A 207 -28.02 5.29 -2.91
N TRP A 208 -26.85 4.99 -3.45
CA TRP A 208 -25.61 5.70 -3.17
C TRP A 208 -24.74 5.60 -4.42
N GLY A 209 -23.86 6.56 -4.62
CA GLY A 209 -22.95 6.55 -5.75
C GLY A 209 -22.32 7.91 -5.95
N LYS A 210 -21.86 8.17 -7.17
CA LYS A 210 -21.23 9.43 -7.55
C LYS A 210 -22.09 10.23 -8.52
N ASP A 211 -21.76 11.50 -8.70
CA ASP A 211 -22.27 12.26 -9.85
C ASP A 211 -21.71 11.64 -11.13
N SER A 212 -22.60 11.30 -12.07
CA SER A 212 -22.25 10.73 -13.37
C SER A 212 -21.71 11.76 -14.37
N LYS A 213 -21.83 13.06 -14.06
CA LYS A 213 -21.27 14.18 -14.82
C LYS A 213 -20.84 15.29 -13.86
N PRO A 214 -19.80 15.03 -13.05
CA PRO A 214 -19.41 15.92 -11.96
C PRO A 214 -18.95 17.29 -12.46
N LEU A 215 -19.28 18.33 -11.69
CA LEU A 215 -18.66 19.63 -11.87
C LEU A 215 -17.19 19.58 -11.46
N ARG A 216 -16.39 20.49 -12.03
CA ARG A 216 -14.97 20.61 -11.67
C ARG A 216 -14.80 20.82 -10.17
N GLY A 217 -13.99 19.99 -9.53
CA GLY A 217 -13.75 19.98 -8.07
C GLY A 217 -14.72 19.10 -7.27
N TYR A 218 -15.70 18.47 -7.92
CA TYR A 218 -16.65 17.54 -7.30
C TYR A 218 -16.55 16.11 -7.87
N GLU A 219 -15.48 15.78 -8.58
CA GLU A 219 -15.27 14.48 -9.24
C GLU A 219 -15.18 13.31 -8.24
N SER A 220 -14.80 13.59 -7.00
CA SER A 220 -14.74 12.62 -5.91
C SER A 220 -16.03 12.58 -5.06
N MET A 221 -17.02 13.41 -5.34
CA MET A 221 -18.21 13.56 -4.51
C MET A 221 -19.10 12.32 -4.58
N TYR A 222 -19.56 11.88 -3.41
CA TYR A 222 -20.53 10.81 -3.26
C TYR A 222 -21.87 11.36 -2.76
N PHE A 223 -22.95 10.79 -3.26
CA PHE A 223 -24.28 10.98 -2.72
C PHE A 223 -24.76 9.73 -1.98
N TYR A 224 -25.63 9.94 -1.00
CA TYR A 224 -26.33 8.87 -0.30
C TYR A 224 -27.74 9.33 0.09
N GLY A 225 -28.71 8.49 -0.22
CA GLY A 225 -30.06 8.61 0.30
C GLY A 225 -30.60 7.20 0.53
N ALA A 226 -30.79 6.81 1.78
CA ALA A 226 -31.49 5.58 2.10
C ALA A 226 -32.38 5.74 3.33
N TYR A 227 -33.42 4.90 3.38
CA TYR A 227 -34.65 5.09 4.14
C TYR A 227 -35.22 3.73 4.56
N ASN A 228 -36.01 3.76 5.62
CA ASN A 228 -36.82 2.62 6.08
C ASN A 228 -38.12 2.45 5.27
N THR A 229 -38.44 3.40 4.38
CA THR A 229 -39.59 3.34 3.47
C THR A 229 -39.13 3.66 2.05
N PRO A 230 -39.89 3.28 1.00
CA PRO A 230 -39.59 3.64 -0.39
C PRO A 230 -39.65 5.15 -0.70
N ALA A 231 -40.02 5.98 0.28
CA ALA A 231 -40.08 7.43 0.13
C ALA A 231 -38.79 8.09 0.63
N ALA A 232 -37.98 8.60 -0.31
CA ALA A 232 -36.78 9.35 0.03
C ALA A 232 -37.14 10.77 0.50
N THR A 233 -36.55 11.18 1.62
CA THR A 233 -36.85 12.46 2.30
C THR A 233 -35.66 13.43 2.32
N ALA A 234 -34.48 12.98 1.94
CA ALA A 234 -33.29 13.81 1.82
C ALA A 234 -32.23 13.19 0.88
N PHE A 235 -31.19 13.94 0.57
CA PHE A 235 -29.96 13.43 -0.03
C PHE A 235 -28.75 14.06 0.66
N ASN A 236 -27.81 13.22 1.09
CA ASN A 236 -26.57 13.64 1.73
C ASN A 236 -25.44 13.61 0.71
N LEU A 237 -24.58 14.63 0.74
CA LEU A 237 -23.41 14.76 -0.11
C LEU A 237 -22.13 14.71 0.73
N TYR A 238 -21.14 13.96 0.24
CA TYR A 238 -19.84 13.74 0.87
C TYR A 238 -18.75 14.13 -0.13
N SER A 239 -17.73 14.86 0.32
CA SER A 239 -16.71 15.41 -0.60
C SER A 239 -15.89 14.34 -1.31
N ASP A 240 -15.73 13.21 -0.63
CA ASP A 240 -14.92 12.08 -1.05
C ASP A 240 -15.38 10.81 -0.32
N TYR A 241 -14.76 9.69 -0.69
CA TYR A 241 -15.02 8.39 -0.11
C TYR A 241 -14.72 8.37 1.40
N ASP A 242 -13.62 8.94 1.86
CA ASP A 242 -13.25 8.94 3.28
C ASP A 242 -14.32 9.66 4.12
N LYS A 243 -14.85 10.79 3.64
CA LYS A 243 -15.97 11.47 4.29
C LYS A 243 -17.26 10.65 4.30
N LEU A 244 -17.53 9.87 3.26
CA LEU A 244 -18.66 8.92 3.25
C LEU A 244 -18.49 7.84 4.33
N ILE A 245 -17.29 7.27 4.46
CA ILE A 245 -16.96 6.26 5.49
C ILE A 245 -17.06 6.86 6.90
N LEU A 246 -16.52 8.07 7.08
CA LEU A 246 -16.57 8.81 8.34
C LEU A 246 -17.95 9.44 8.63
N ARG A 247 -18.92 9.31 7.71
CA ARG A 247 -20.30 9.84 7.83
C ARG A 247 -20.33 11.36 8.03
N SER A 248 -19.36 12.05 7.46
CA SER A 248 -19.19 13.49 7.56
C SER A 248 -19.72 14.16 6.29
N ALA A 249 -21.05 14.27 6.19
CA ALA A 249 -21.69 14.95 5.07
C ALA A 249 -21.38 16.45 5.13
N PHE A 250 -20.99 17.05 4.00
CA PHE A 250 -20.80 18.50 3.92
C PHE A 250 -22.11 19.23 3.62
N LYS A 251 -23.09 18.53 3.05
CA LYS A 251 -24.40 19.07 2.70
C LYS A 251 -25.48 18.01 2.76
N THR A 252 -26.65 18.39 3.27
CA THR A 252 -27.89 17.60 3.20
C THR A 252 -28.97 18.44 2.53
N HIS A 253 -29.61 17.86 1.51
CA HIS A 253 -30.79 18.43 0.86
C HIS A 253 -32.04 17.73 1.35
N SER A 254 -32.80 18.37 2.23
CA SER A 254 -34.08 17.85 2.72
C SER A 254 -35.20 18.10 1.71
N LEU A 255 -36.03 17.09 1.50
CA LEU A 255 -37.20 17.14 0.63
C LEU A 255 -38.45 17.41 1.47
N SER A 256 -39.25 18.41 1.09
CA SER A 256 -40.57 18.59 1.69
C SER A 256 -41.50 17.43 1.33
N SER A 257 -42.62 17.29 2.04
CA SER A 257 -43.62 16.25 1.76
C SER A 257 -44.11 16.25 0.31
N SER A 258 -44.20 17.42 -0.32
CA SER A 258 -44.63 17.60 -1.71
C SER A 258 -43.58 17.26 -2.76
N TRP A 259 -42.33 17.01 -2.36
CA TRP A 259 -41.21 16.75 -3.26
C TRP A 259 -40.48 15.45 -2.94
N ARG A 260 -41.06 14.59 -2.09
CA ARG A 260 -40.47 13.30 -1.73
C ARG A 260 -40.26 12.46 -2.98
N ALA A 261 -39.07 11.89 -3.07
CA ALA A 261 -38.76 10.88 -4.08
C ALA A 261 -39.48 9.58 -3.73
N SER A 262 -39.92 8.85 -4.74
CA SER A 262 -40.55 7.52 -4.64
C SER A 262 -39.69 6.48 -5.36
N GLY A 263 -39.63 5.27 -4.83
CA GLY A 263 -38.73 4.23 -5.34
C GLY A 263 -37.27 4.52 -5.00
N ASN A 264 -36.35 3.69 -5.52
CA ASN A 264 -34.93 3.77 -5.15
C ASN A 264 -33.96 4.10 -6.30
N ASN A 265 -34.46 4.24 -7.53
CA ASN A 265 -33.60 4.41 -8.72
C ASN A 265 -33.36 5.89 -9.03
N TYR A 266 -32.74 6.57 -8.08
CA TYR A 266 -32.27 7.93 -8.25
C TYR A 266 -30.77 7.97 -8.53
N ILE A 267 -30.38 8.92 -9.36
CA ILE A 267 -28.97 9.18 -9.71
C ILE A 267 -28.67 10.66 -9.52
N VAL A 268 -27.39 10.96 -9.37
CA VAL A 268 -26.87 12.32 -9.49
C VAL A 268 -26.20 12.45 -10.85
N HIS A 269 -26.60 13.48 -11.60
CA HIS A 269 -26.04 13.79 -12.91
C HIS A 269 -25.96 15.29 -13.10
N GLY A 270 -24.77 15.83 -13.36
CA GLY A 270 -24.62 17.26 -13.66
C GLY A 270 -25.09 18.14 -12.51
N ASN A 271 -24.74 17.77 -11.27
CA ASN A 271 -25.10 18.51 -10.05
C ASN A 271 -26.62 18.65 -9.82
N ALA A 272 -27.39 17.65 -10.26
CA ALA A 272 -28.81 17.50 -9.93
C ALA A 272 -29.14 16.05 -9.58
N VAL A 273 -30.06 15.85 -8.64
CA VAL A 273 -30.63 14.52 -8.35
C VAL A 273 -31.84 14.31 -9.24
N TYR A 274 -31.90 13.19 -9.96
CA TYR A 274 -33.04 12.78 -10.77
C TYR A 274 -33.76 11.62 -10.09
N TYR A 275 -35.09 11.71 -9.97
CA TYR A 275 -35.88 10.73 -9.25
C TYR A 275 -37.36 10.69 -9.70
N GLN A 276 -38.03 9.59 -9.37
CA GLN A 276 -39.46 9.42 -9.59
C GLN A 276 -40.27 10.15 -8.51
N HIS A 277 -41.28 10.89 -8.93
CA HIS A 277 -42.24 11.52 -8.04
C HIS A 277 -43.65 11.03 -8.39
N ASN A 278 -44.51 10.78 -7.39
CA ASN A 278 -45.81 10.14 -7.59
C ASN A 278 -47.02 11.10 -7.48
N SER A 279 -46.83 12.38 -7.18
CA SER A 279 -47.93 13.34 -7.00
C SER A 279 -47.64 14.72 -7.62
N PRO A 280 -47.69 14.86 -8.96
CA PRO A 280 -48.14 13.86 -9.95
C PRO A 280 -47.05 12.84 -10.33
N PHE A 281 -47.44 11.70 -10.91
CA PHE A 281 -46.51 10.72 -11.47
C PHE A 281 -45.66 11.35 -12.57
N SER A 282 -44.38 11.57 -12.28
CA SER A 282 -43.49 12.40 -13.09
C SER A 282 -42.02 12.09 -12.83
N MET A 283 -41.18 12.46 -13.80
CA MET A 283 -39.75 12.64 -13.54
C MET A 283 -39.53 13.97 -12.84
N THR A 284 -38.70 14.00 -11.80
CA THR A 284 -38.36 15.21 -11.05
C THR A 284 -36.84 15.34 -10.95
N LYS A 285 -36.34 16.56 -11.03
CA LYS A 285 -34.94 16.89 -10.75
C LYS A 285 -34.83 17.94 -9.65
N LEU A 286 -33.89 17.74 -8.74
CA LEU A 286 -33.50 18.68 -7.70
C LEU A 286 -32.10 19.22 -8.03
N ASN A 287 -31.97 20.53 -8.21
CA ASN A 287 -30.67 21.17 -8.38
C ASN A 287 -29.91 21.24 -7.04
N LEU A 288 -28.70 20.69 -6.98
CA LEU A 288 -27.93 20.60 -5.74
C LEU A 288 -27.26 21.94 -5.33
N THR A 289 -27.19 22.93 -6.23
CA THR A 289 -26.70 24.27 -5.90
C THR A 289 -27.84 25.19 -5.44
N SER A 290 -28.88 25.35 -6.26
CA SER A 290 -29.98 26.27 -5.96
C SER A 290 -31.06 25.69 -5.06
N SER A 291 -31.07 24.36 -4.85
CA SER A 291 -32.16 23.62 -4.20
C SER A 291 -33.53 23.81 -4.88
N ALA A 292 -33.52 24.18 -6.17
CA ALA A 292 -34.73 24.33 -6.96
C ALA A 292 -35.19 22.96 -7.50
N PHE A 293 -36.51 22.78 -7.56
CA PHE A 293 -37.15 21.60 -8.14
C PHE A 293 -37.71 21.91 -9.52
N ASP A 294 -37.66 20.92 -10.40
CA ASP A 294 -38.33 20.92 -11.70
C ASP A 294 -38.91 19.52 -11.94
N TYR A 295 -40.08 19.43 -12.56
CA TYR A 295 -40.75 18.15 -12.80
C TYR A 295 -41.41 18.12 -14.18
N ARG A 296 -41.52 16.92 -14.75
CA ARG A 296 -42.20 16.71 -16.02
C ARG A 296 -42.91 15.37 -16.06
N VAL A 297 -44.15 15.39 -16.52
CA VAL A 297 -44.93 14.18 -16.75
C VAL A 297 -44.48 13.54 -18.06
N ILE A 298 -44.31 12.22 -18.06
CA ILE A 298 -44.15 11.40 -19.26
C ILE A 298 -45.51 10.76 -19.54
N PRO A 299 -46.33 11.27 -20.49
CA PRO A 299 -47.73 10.86 -20.61
C PRO A 299 -47.93 9.36 -20.87
N ALA A 300 -46.98 8.72 -21.54
CA ALA A 300 -47.04 7.29 -21.83
C ALA A 300 -46.62 6.41 -20.63
N ALA A 301 -45.85 6.95 -19.68
CA ALA A 301 -45.32 6.16 -18.58
C ALA A 301 -46.43 5.73 -17.61
N SER A 302 -46.38 4.47 -17.17
CA SER A 302 -47.35 3.88 -16.25
C SER A 302 -46.72 3.60 -14.90
N ALA A 303 -47.45 3.93 -13.83
CA ALA A 303 -47.10 3.58 -12.45
C ALA A 303 -47.43 2.12 -12.09
N ARG A 304 -47.88 1.29 -13.04
CA ARG A 304 -48.30 -0.11 -12.79
C ARG A 304 -47.18 -1.13 -12.94
N PHE A 305 -46.19 -0.83 -13.78
CA PHE A 305 -45.13 -1.78 -14.09
C PHE A 305 -43.88 -1.43 -13.30
N SER A 306 -43.41 -2.34 -12.46
CA SER A 306 -42.19 -2.18 -11.67
C SER A 306 -41.22 -3.34 -11.89
N TYR A 307 -40.04 -3.28 -11.25
CA TYR A 307 -39.05 -4.37 -11.32
C TYR A 307 -39.39 -5.51 -10.37
N SER A 308 -38.79 -6.68 -10.55
CA SER A 308 -39.11 -7.88 -9.77
C SER A 308 -38.82 -7.75 -8.27
N TYR A 309 -37.85 -6.90 -7.88
CA TYR A 309 -37.46 -6.70 -6.49
C TYR A 309 -38.17 -5.54 -5.77
N SER A 310 -38.99 -4.74 -6.47
CA SER A 310 -39.58 -3.53 -5.89
C SER A 310 -40.96 -3.24 -6.47
N ALA A 311 -41.89 -2.77 -5.65
CA ALA A 311 -43.26 -2.45 -6.09
C ALA A 311 -43.39 -1.04 -6.70
N ASP A 312 -42.52 -0.10 -6.30
CA ASP A 312 -42.67 1.35 -6.57
C ASP A 312 -41.52 1.95 -7.40
N GLN A 313 -40.85 1.12 -8.21
CA GLN A 313 -39.79 1.54 -9.15
C GLN A 313 -40.31 1.50 -10.59
N ASN A 314 -41.04 2.52 -10.99
CA ASN A 314 -41.67 2.59 -12.31
C ASN A 314 -40.80 3.36 -13.31
N LEU A 315 -40.18 4.46 -12.87
CA LEU A 315 -39.16 5.20 -13.59
C LEU A 315 -37.78 4.84 -13.03
N ASP A 316 -36.85 4.62 -13.94
CA ASP A 316 -35.48 4.24 -13.62
C ASP A 316 -34.51 5.16 -14.36
N PHE A 317 -33.79 5.99 -13.61
CA PHE A 317 -32.86 6.96 -14.19
C PHE A 317 -31.48 6.33 -14.32
N SER A 318 -30.87 6.55 -15.48
CA SER A 318 -29.52 6.06 -15.76
C SER A 318 -28.74 7.11 -16.55
N ALA A 319 -27.43 7.10 -16.40
CA ALA A 319 -26.53 7.97 -17.15
C ALA A 319 -25.33 7.16 -17.60
N ASP A 320 -24.89 7.44 -18.82
CA ASP A 320 -23.73 6.81 -19.44
C ASP A 320 -22.86 7.87 -20.13
N GLU A 321 -21.88 7.43 -20.90
CA GLU A 321 -20.93 8.27 -21.61
C GLU A 321 -21.60 9.19 -22.64
N ILE A 322 -22.80 8.86 -23.10
CA ILE A 322 -23.47 9.57 -24.19
C ILE A 322 -24.72 10.35 -23.73
N GLY A 323 -25.15 10.22 -22.48
CA GLY A 323 -26.14 11.12 -21.90
C GLY A 323 -26.92 10.59 -20.71
N LEU A 324 -28.06 11.25 -20.48
CA LEU A 324 -29.02 10.96 -19.41
C LEU A 324 -30.24 10.24 -19.99
N TRP A 325 -30.76 9.26 -19.25
CA TRP A 325 -31.80 8.35 -19.69
C TRP A 325 -32.84 8.13 -18.60
N VAL A 326 -34.05 7.77 -19.03
CA VAL A 326 -35.09 7.20 -18.17
C VAL A 326 -35.66 5.96 -18.83
N MET A 327 -35.75 4.88 -18.07
CA MET A 327 -36.40 3.64 -18.48
C MET A 327 -37.73 3.52 -17.74
N TYR A 328 -38.76 3.14 -18.47
CA TYR A 328 -40.11 2.98 -17.93
C TYR A 328 -40.89 1.92 -18.70
N ALA A 329 -42.14 1.68 -18.35
CA ALA A 329 -43.05 0.88 -19.15
C ALA A 329 -44.44 1.53 -19.23
N SER A 330 -45.24 1.10 -20.20
CA SER A 330 -46.53 1.71 -20.53
C SER A 330 -47.59 0.65 -20.80
N GLU A 331 -48.86 1.05 -20.75
CA GLU A 331 -49.97 0.20 -21.20
C GLU A 331 -49.85 -0.12 -22.69
N GLU A 332 -49.41 0.84 -23.50
CA GLU A 332 -49.20 0.67 -24.94
C GLU A 332 -48.09 -0.36 -25.24
N SER A 333 -47.01 -0.34 -24.46
CA SER A 333 -45.93 -1.33 -24.54
C SER A 333 -46.29 -2.67 -23.89
N LYS A 334 -47.48 -2.80 -23.30
CA LYS A 334 -47.95 -4.00 -22.59
C LYS A 334 -46.96 -4.47 -21.52
N GLY A 335 -46.39 -3.52 -20.77
CA GLY A 335 -45.40 -3.80 -19.72
C GLY A 335 -43.97 -4.05 -20.21
N LYS A 336 -43.71 -3.97 -21.53
CA LYS A 336 -42.34 -3.96 -22.06
C LYS A 336 -41.63 -2.65 -21.76
N MET A 337 -40.33 -2.72 -21.55
CA MET A 337 -39.51 -1.56 -21.25
C MET A 337 -39.42 -0.62 -22.45
N VAL A 338 -39.51 0.66 -22.14
CA VAL A 338 -39.30 1.78 -23.04
C VAL A 338 -38.11 2.55 -22.50
N LEU A 339 -37.09 2.68 -23.34
CA LEU A 339 -35.91 3.48 -23.05
C LEU A 339 -36.10 4.86 -23.66
N ALA A 340 -35.86 5.91 -22.90
CA ALA A 340 -35.97 7.28 -23.39
C ALA A 340 -34.75 8.12 -23.00
N LYS A 341 -34.20 8.86 -23.97
CA LYS A 341 -33.10 9.81 -23.74
C LYS A 341 -33.66 11.13 -23.27
N ILE A 342 -33.10 11.68 -22.20
CA ILE A 342 -33.50 12.97 -21.63
C ILE A 342 -32.62 14.07 -22.21
N ASN A 343 -33.25 15.09 -22.76
CA ASN A 343 -32.59 16.34 -23.09
C ASN A 343 -32.34 17.15 -21.81
N GLU A 344 -31.09 17.21 -21.36
CA GLU A 344 -30.72 17.84 -20.08
C GLU A 344 -31.18 19.31 -19.96
N LYS A 345 -31.13 20.07 -21.06
CA LYS A 345 -31.47 21.50 -21.08
C LYS A 345 -32.97 21.75 -20.95
N SER A 346 -33.78 21.06 -21.75
CA SER A 346 -35.24 21.22 -21.74
C SER A 346 -35.95 20.34 -20.71
N PHE A 347 -35.20 19.43 -20.06
CA PHE A 347 -35.70 18.40 -19.15
C PHE A 347 -36.90 17.65 -19.73
N GLY A 348 -36.79 17.25 -20.99
CA GLY A 348 -37.82 16.54 -21.75
C GLY A 348 -37.27 15.30 -22.43
N ILE A 349 -38.17 14.47 -22.95
CA ILE A 349 -37.79 13.31 -23.76
C ILE A 349 -37.34 13.79 -25.15
N GLU A 350 -36.14 13.37 -25.56
CA GLU A 350 -35.54 13.68 -26.86
C GLU A 350 -35.79 12.55 -27.88
N ASN A 351 -35.54 11.32 -27.45
CA ASN A 351 -35.69 10.12 -28.26
C ASN A 351 -36.24 8.99 -27.39
N GLU A 352 -36.93 8.04 -28.02
CA GLU A 352 -37.55 6.90 -27.36
C GLU A 352 -37.37 5.63 -28.19
N TRP A 353 -37.10 4.52 -27.52
CA TRP A 353 -36.95 3.19 -28.09
C TRP A 353 -37.82 2.20 -27.33
N LYS A 354 -38.66 1.47 -28.06
CA LYS A 354 -39.45 0.35 -27.54
C LYS A 354 -38.62 -0.91 -27.62
N THR A 355 -38.61 -1.71 -26.55
CA THR A 355 -37.78 -2.92 -26.45
C THR A 355 -38.63 -4.18 -26.31
N GLY A 356 -38.03 -5.35 -26.52
CA GLY A 356 -38.68 -6.65 -26.39
C GLY A 356 -38.86 -7.17 -24.96
N VAL A 357 -38.17 -6.59 -23.97
CA VAL A 357 -38.08 -7.13 -22.60
C VAL A 357 -39.16 -6.58 -21.67
N PHE A 358 -39.74 -7.45 -20.83
CA PHE A 358 -40.75 -7.06 -19.84
C PHE A 358 -40.09 -6.47 -18.59
N LYS A 359 -40.62 -5.36 -18.08
CA LYS A 359 -40.05 -4.71 -16.90
C LYS A 359 -40.20 -5.57 -15.64
N GLU A 360 -41.31 -6.28 -15.50
CA GLU A 360 -41.65 -7.07 -14.30
C GLU A 360 -40.77 -8.31 -14.12
N VAL A 361 -40.13 -8.81 -15.18
CA VAL A 361 -39.18 -9.95 -15.09
C VAL A 361 -37.75 -9.49 -14.85
N ALA A 362 -37.48 -8.18 -14.96
CA ALA A 362 -36.16 -7.62 -14.76
C ALA A 362 -35.94 -7.30 -13.28
N GLY A 363 -34.75 -7.63 -12.78
CA GLY A 363 -34.28 -7.20 -11.46
C GLY A 363 -33.98 -5.70 -11.43
N ASN A 364 -33.28 -5.21 -12.46
CA ASN A 364 -33.00 -3.79 -12.69
C ASN A 364 -32.50 -3.59 -14.15
N ALA A 365 -32.15 -2.37 -14.53
CA ALA A 365 -31.51 -2.07 -15.80
C ALA A 365 -30.59 -0.85 -15.70
N PHE A 366 -29.62 -0.74 -16.60
CA PHE A 366 -28.72 0.41 -16.65
C PHE A 366 -28.21 0.65 -18.07
N MET A 367 -27.71 1.85 -18.32
CA MET A 367 -27.09 2.24 -19.58
C MET A 367 -25.57 2.22 -19.45
N ALA A 368 -24.87 1.73 -20.46
CA ALA A 368 -23.43 1.92 -20.63
C ALA A 368 -23.11 2.02 -22.13
N CYS A 369 -22.33 3.04 -22.54
CA CYS A 369 -21.93 3.27 -23.92
C CYS A 369 -23.08 3.26 -24.96
N GLY A 370 -24.27 3.75 -24.59
CA GLY A 370 -25.46 3.79 -25.44
C GLY A 370 -26.19 2.45 -25.58
N VAL A 371 -25.84 1.45 -24.78
CA VAL A 371 -26.49 0.14 -24.72
C VAL A 371 -27.21 0.00 -23.39
N MET A 372 -28.48 -0.37 -23.44
CA MET A 372 -29.26 -0.74 -22.25
C MET A 372 -28.97 -2.18 -21.90
N TYR A 373 -28.59 -2.45 -20.66
CA TYR A 373 -28.40 -3.79 -20.11
C TYR A 373 -29.45 -4.07 -19.04
N VAL A 374 -30.05 -5.25 -19.07
CA VAL A 374 -31.13 -5.63 -18.15
C VAL A 374 -30.75 -6.89 -17.40
N THR A 375 -30.97 -6.87 -16.09
CA THR A 375 -30.59 -7.95 -15.18
C THR A 375 -31.80 -8.79 -14.76
N ARG A 376 -31.57 -10.06 -14.38
CA ARG A 376 -32.57 -10.91 -13.72
C ARG A 376 -31.92 -11.89 -12.76
N SER A 377 -32.65 -12.26 -11.71
CA SER A 377 -32.21 -13.29 -10.77
C SER A 377 -32.03 -14.64 -11.48
N VAL A 378 -30.87 -15.26 -11.29
CA VAL A 378 -30.63 -16.67 -11.66
C VAL A 378 -31.01 -17.56 -10.48
N ASP A 379 -30.52 -17.20 -9.28
CA ASP A 379 -30.80 -17.88 -8.02
C ASP A 379 -30.72 -16.90 -6.83
N LEU A 380 -30.68 -17.41 -5.61
CA LEU A 380 -30.63 -16.58 -4.39
C LEU A 380 -29.30 -15.81 -4.22
N SER A 381 -28.23 -16.26 -4.86
CA SER A 381 -26.87 -15.71 -4.77
C SER A 381 -26.38 -15.07 -6.06
N ASN A 382 -27.00 -15.36 -7.20
CA ASN A 382 -26.51 -14.94 -8.52
C ASN A 382 -27.59 -14.22 -9.32
N GLU A 383 -27.11 -13.27 -10.12
CA GLU A 383 -27.85 -12.50 -11.10
C GLU A 383 -27.14 -12.59 -12.44
N GLU A 384 -27.83 -12.28 -13.52
CA GLU A 384 -27.18 -12.18 -14.83
C GLU A 384 -27.68 -10.95 -15.58
N ILE A 385 -26.82 -10.37 -16.41
CA ILE A 385 -27.27 -9.56 -17.53
C ILE A 385 -27.78 -10.53 -18.59
N PHE A 386 -29.08 -10.55 -18.83
CA PHE A 386 -29.72 -11.48 -19.76
C PHE A 386 -30.16 -10.83 -21.08
N TYR A 387 -30.18 -9.51 -21.13
CA TYR A 387 -30.68 -8.78 -22.29
C TYR A 387 -29.92 -7.48 -22.48
N ALA A 388 -29.64 -7.14 -23.74
CA ALA A 388 -29.08 -5.86 -24.14
C ALA A 388 -29.85 -5.24 -25.32
N PHE A 389 -29.90 -3.90 -25.37
CA PHE A 389 -30.48 -3.14 -26.47
C PHE A 389 -29.54 -2.00 -26.88
N ASP A 390 -29.07 -2.01 -28.11
CA ASP A 390 -28.20 -0.96 -28.64
C ASP A 390 -29.03 0.17 -29.27
N THR A 391 -28.95 1.37 -28.71
CA THR A 391 -29.74 2.53 -29.17
C THR A 391 -29.34 3.06 -30.55
N LYS A 392 -28.10 2.78 -30.99
CA LYS A 392 -27.55 3.24 -32.26
C LYS A 392 -28.00 2.33 -33.41
N THR A 393 -28.01 1.02 -33.18
CA THR A 393 -28.37 0.02 -34.21
C THR A 393 -29.83 -0.43 -34.10
N GLY A 394 -30.46 -0.27 -32.94
CA GLY A 394 -31.76 -0.84 -32.62
C GLY A 394 -31.74 -2.36 -32.40
N GLU A 395 -30.55 -2.95 -32.28
CA GLU A 395 -30.39 -4.39 -32.11
C GLU A 395 -30.71 -4.84 -30.68
N GLU A 396 -31.52 -5.89 -30.54
CA GLU A 396 -31.77 -6.57 -29.27
C GLU A 396 -30.93 -7.85 -29.19
N LYS A 397 -30.20 -8.05 -28.08
CA LYS A 397 -29.38 -9.24 -27.83
C LYS A 397 -29.81 -9.95 -26.57
N GLN A 398 -29.92 -11.28 -26.63
CA GLN A 398 -30.01 -12.13 -25.45
C GLN A 398 -28.60 -12.45 -24.98
N LEU A 399 -28.35 -12.25 -23.70
CA LEU A 399 -27.05 -12.42 -23.05
C LEU A 399 -27.16 -13.45 -21.91
N SER A 400 -26.03 -13.87 -21.38
CA SER A 400 -25.95 -14.59 -20.11
C SER A 400 -24.60 -14.27 -19.47
N ILE A 401 -24.53 -13.11 -18.82
CA ILE A 401 -23.34 -12.64 -18.12
C ILE A 401 -23.64 -12.70 -16.62
N PRO A 402 -23.26 -13.78 -15.92
CA PRO A 402 -23.57 -13.94 -14.52
C PRO A 402 -22.68 -13.07 -13.63
N PHE A 403 -23.22 -12.64 -12.50
CA PHE A 403 -22.50 -11.98 -11.43
C PHE A 403 -23.12 -12.32 -10.07
N GLN A 404 -22.27 -12.36 -9.05
CA GLN A 404 -22.68 -12.71 -7.70
C GLN A 404 -23.38 -11.51 -7.04
N LYS A 405 -24.59 -11.71 -6.53
CA LYS A 405 -25.27 -10.73 -5.69
C LYS A 405 -24.68 -10.76 -4.28
N PHE A 406 -24.60 -9.59 -3.65
CA PHE A 406 -24.26 -9.52 -2.23
C PHE A 406 -25.32 -10.16 -1.32
N GLN A 407 -26.61 -10.00 -1.64
CA GLN A 407 -27.74 -10.65 -0.96
C GLN A 407 -28.86 -11.00 -1.95
N GLN A 408 -29.91 -11.67 -1.46
CA GLN A 408 -30.99 -12.24 -2.29
C GLN A 408 -31.69 -11.24 -3.21
N ALA A 409 -31.87 -10.01 -2.75
CA ALA A 409 -32.46 -8.89 -3.50
C ALA A 409 -31.69 -7.61 -3.18
N TYR A 410 -31.80 -6.59 -4.04
CA TYR A 410 -31.21 -5.26 -3.85
C TYR A 410 -32.22 -4.19 -4.23
N SER A 411 -32.00 -2.98 -3.73
CA SER A 411 -32.94 -1.87 -3.90
C SER A 411 -32.58 -0.97 -5.07
N ASN A 412 -31.28 -0.81 -5.35
CA ASN A 412 -30.79 0.01 -6.48
C ASN A 412 -29.55 -0.63 -7.10
N LEU A 413 -29.43 -0.50 -8.42
CA LEU A 413 -28.25 -0.83 -9.20
C LEU A 413 -28.13 0.22 -10.30
N HIS A 414 -27.01 0.93 -10.40
CA HIS A 414 -26.81 1.88 -11.49
C HIS A 414 -25.35 1.92 -11.94
N TYR A 415 -25.15 2.24 -13.21
CA TYR A 415 -23.84 2.49 -13.79
C TYR A 415 -23.40 3.93 -13.57
N ASN A 416 -22.11 4.14 -13.32
CA ASN A 416 -21.51 5.46 -13.34
C ASN A 416 -20.38 5.52 -14.39
N PRO A 417 -20.49 6.39 -15.41
CA PRO A 417 -19.50 6.48 -16.50
C PRO A 417 -18.17 7.10 -16.06
N THR A 418 -18.09 7.77 -14.90
CA THR A 418 -16.86 8.46 -14.47
C THR A 418 -15.78 7.49 -13.98
N ASP A 419 -16.18 6.33 -13.49
CA ASP A 419 -15.30 5.26 -13.01
C ASP A 419 -15.65 3.88 -13.59
N GLN A 420 -16.67 3.83 -14.45
CA GLN A 420 -17.19 2.64 -15.12
C GLN A 420 -17.55 1.49 -14.16
N LYS A 421 -18.15 1.84 -13.03
CA LYS A 421 -18.60 0.87 -12.02
C LYS A 421 -20.10 0.76 -11.96
N LEU A 422 -20.57 -0.41 -11.54
CA LEU A 422 -21.92 -0.56 -11.03
C LEU A 422 -21.95 -0.27 -9.54
N TYR A 423 -22.84 0.61 -9.14
CA TYR A 423 -23.15 0.95 -7.76
C TYR A 423 -24.45 0.25 -7.37
N MET A 424 -24.38 -0.60 -6.36
CA MET A 424 -25.52 -1.32 -5.82
C MET A 424 -25.78 -0.89 -4.38
N TYR A 425 -27.05 -0.68 -4.06
CA TYR A 425 -27.51 -0.55 -2.68
C TYR A 425 -28.36 -1.74 -2.28
N ASN A 426 -27.98 -2.40 -1.19
CA ASN A 426 -28.59 -3.65 -0.76
C ASN A 426 -28.75 -3.69 0.76
N ASN A 427 -29.98 -3.62 1.28
CA ASN A 427 -30.31 -3.81 2.71
C ASN A 427 -29.37 -3.12 3.71
N GLY A 428 -28.96 -1.88 3.39
CA GLY A 428 -28.05 -1.12 4.24
C GLY A 428 -26.59 -1.19 3.87
N TYR A 429 -26.20 -1.83 2.78
CA TYR A 429 -24.80 -1.96 2.37
C TYR A 429 -24.51 -1.23 1.06
N TYR A 430 -23.30 -0.67 1.01
CA TYR A 430 -22.70 -0.11 -0.18
C TYR A 430 -21.90 -1.21 -0.89
N VAL A 431 -22.26 -1.49 -2.14
CA VAL A 431 -21.61 -2.54 -2.93
C VAL A 431 -21.26 -1.96 -4.30
N THR A 432 -20.06 -2.25 -4.78
CA THR A 432 -19.65 -1.91 -6.15
C THR A 432 -19.22 -3.15 -6.93
N TYR A 433 -19.28 -3.02 -8.26
CA TYR A 433 -18.74 -4.01 -9.19
C TYR A 433 -17.93 -3.29 -10.25
N ASN A 434 -16.77 -3.86 -10.59
CA ASN A 434 -15.99 -3.43 -11.74
C ASN A 434 -16.53 -4.13 -12.99
N LEU A 435 -16.58 -3.41 -14.11
CA LEU A 435 -16.99 -3.93 -15.40
C LEU A 435 -15.77 -4.17 -16.28
N LEU A 436 -15.78 -5.30 -16.99
CA LEU A 436 -14.89 -5.54 -18.12
C LEU A 436 -15.69 -5.34 -19.40
N THR A 437 -15.32 -4.33 -20.19
CA THR A 437 -16.00 -3.89 -21.41
C THR A 437 -15.21 -4.14 -22.68
#